data_AF-A0A8S4RFQ8-F1
#
_entry.id   AF-A0A8S4RFQ8-F1
#
_cell.length_a   1.000
_cell.length_b   1.000
_cell.length_c   1.000
_cell.angle_alpha   90.00
_cell.angle_beta   90.00
_cell.angle_gamma   90.00
#
_symmetry.space_group_name_H-M   'P 1'
#
loop_
_entity.id
_entity.type
_entity.pdbx_description
1 polymer ?
#
loop_
_entity_poly.entity_id
_entity_poly.type
_entity_poly.pdbx_seq_one_letter_code
_entity_poly.pdbx_strand_id
1 'polypeptide(L)'
;MKPYRRTNKVFMQQIRTASRIGRARLLLLEFAKDIHSLWRYGAPFPTFLKLIGTLLLCLIAIMPLLYPIFVAAITYITCEGLFLSWWCDQPWRFQPINIFRRVISFTTQPCNPVDMWKKFETVNEYTYLGQIVQLDRNRFEKEIDRRIQLGWGAFGKLRRVFPSPIPQCLKTKVFDQCVLPVMTYGAETWTLTARLIHKLQVAQRAMERAMLGISLRDKIRNEVIRQRTKVTDITFLVSILKW
;
A
#
# COMPACT_ATOMS: atom_id res chain seq x y z
N MET A 1 56.57 -8.76 -27.36
CA MET A 1 55.28 -8.47 -26.71
C MET A 1 54.18 -9.24 -27.42
N LYS A 2 53.50 -10.18 -26.75
CA LYS A 2 52.28 -10.80 -27.31
C LYS A 2 51.14 -9.78 -27.21
N PRO A 3 50.36 -9.52 -28.27
CA PRO A 3 49.24 -8.59 -28.20
C PRO A 3 48.18 -9.13 -27.24
N TYR A 4 47.70 -8.26 -26.34
CA TYR A 4 46.63 -8.56 -25.39
C TYR A 4 45.35 -8.91 -26.18
N ARG A 5 44.97 -10.19 -26.18
CA ARG A 5 43.89 -10.74 -27.02
C ARG A 5 42.54 -10.54 -26.30
N ARG A 6 41.89 -9.41 -26.59
CA ARG A 6 40.62 -8.98 -26.00
C ARG A 6 39.42 -9.67 -26.68
N THR A 7 39.16 -10.95 -26.43
CA THR A 7 37.93 -11.62 -26.92
C THR A 7 37.50 -12.78 -26.02
N ASN A 8 36.97 -12.49 -24.84
CA ASN A 8 36.28 -13.50 -24.04
C ASN A 8 34.79 -13.51 -24.41
N LYS A 9 34.40 -14.35 -25.40
CA LYS A 9 33.00 -14.46 -25.90
C LYS A 9 31.98 -14.67 -24.76
N VAL A 10 32.41 -15.36 -23.70
CA VAL A 10 31.64 -15.64 -22.48
C VAL A 10 31.25 -14.34 -21.74
N PHE A 11 32.16 -13.37 -21.66
CA PHE A 11 31.90 -12.10 -20.97
C PHE A 11 30.88 -11.23 -21.70
N MET A 12 30.98 -11.14 -23.03
CA MET A 12 30.02 -10.38 -23.84
C MET A 12 28.61 -10.96 -23.74
N GLN A 13 28.50 -12.28 -23.60
CA GLN A 13 27.22 -12.96 -23.40
C GLN A 13 26.64 -12.68 -22.00
N GLN A 14 27.49 -12.68 -20.96
CA GLN A 14 27.10 -12.34 -19.59
C GLN A 14 26.63 -10.88 -19.43
N ILE A 15 27.28 -9.92 -20.11
CA ILE A 15 26.82 -8.52 -20.11
C ILE A 15 25.44 -8.41 -20.77
N ARG A 16 25.22 -9.12 -21.89
CA ARG A 16 23.96 -9.02 -22.64
C ARG A 16 22.77 -9.50 -21.82
N THR A 17 22.93 -10.56 -21.03
CA THR A 17 21.88 -11.17 -20.21
C THR A 17 21.71 -10.56 -18.81
N ALA A 18 22.68 -9.77 -18.33
CA ALA A 18 22.63 -9.20 -16.98
C ALA A 18 21.72 -7.96 -16.87
N SER A 19 21.11 -7.79 -15.68
CA SER A 19 20.38 -6.58 -15.28
C SER A 19 21.31 -5.36 -15.23
N ARG A 20 20.76 -4.12 -15.20
CA ARG A 20 21.57 -2.88 -15.19
C ARG A 20 22.65 -2.87 -14.09
N ILE A 21 22.30 -3.36 -12.90
CA ILE A 21 23.22 -3.48 -11.74
C ILE A 21 24.25 -4.60 -11.98
N GLY A 22 23.82 -5.73 -12.54
CA GLY A 22 24.71 -6.85 -12.87
C GLY A 22 25.79 -6.47 -13.90
N ARG A 23 25.45 -5.64 -14.90
CA ARG A 23 26.41 -5.13 -15.90
C ARG A 23 27.48 -4.25 -15.27
N ALA A 24 27.09 -3.34 -14.38
CA ALA A 24 28.03 -2.46 -13.67
C ALA A 24 29.05 -3.26 -12.84
N ARG A 25 28.57 -4.28 -12.11
CA ARG A 25 29.42 -5.17 -11.31
C ARG A 25 30.40 -5.97 -12.18
N LEU A 26 29.95 -6.51 -13.31
CA LEU A 26 30.80 -7.26 -14.24
C LEU A 26 31.89 -6.39 -14.86
N LEU A 27 31.56 -5.16 -15.27
CA LEU A 27 32.52 -4.20 -15.81
C LEU A 27 33.56 -3.78 -14.76
N LEU A 28 33.15 -3.54 -13.52
CA LEU A 28 34.07 -3.21 -12.42
C LEU A 28 35.05 -4.34 -12.10
N LEU A 29 34.57 -5.59 -12.10
CA LEU A 29 35.43 -6.75 -11.84
C LEU A 29 36.46 -6.97 -12.95
N GLU A 30 36.08 -6.75 -14.21
CA GLU A 30 37.01 -6.87 -15.33
C GLU A 30 38.03 -5.73 -15.32
N PHE A 31 37.60 -4.50 -15.04
CA PHE A 31 38.50 -3.37 -14.86
C PHE A 31 39.50 -3.59 -13.72
N ALA A 32 39.06 -4.18 -12.60
CA ALA A 32 39.95 -4.53 -11.49
C ALA A 32 40.96 -5.62 -11.88
N LYS A 33 40.57 -6.62 -12.67
CA LYS A 33 41.48 -7.64 -13.21
C LYS A 33 42.49 -7.05 -14.18
N ASP A 34 42.09 -6.12 -15.03
CA ASP A 34 42.99 -5.42 -15.95
C ASP A 34 44.04 -4.63 -15.17
N ILE A 35 43.65 -3.89 -14.13
CA ILE A 35 44.58 -3.19 -13.21
C ILE A 35 45.53 -4.18 -12.53
N HIS A 36 45.02 -5.30 -12.02
CA HIS A 36 45.85 -6.31 -11.37
C HIS A 36 46.84 -6.96 -12.36
N SER A 37 46.43 -7.18 -13.61
CA SER A 37 47.29 -7.71 -14.66
C SER A 37 48.40 -6.71 -15.05
N LEU A 38 48.08 -5.42 -15.13
CA LEU A 38 49.05 -4.35 -15.39
C LEU A 38 50.10 -4.25 -14.28
N TRP A 39 49.71 -4.48 -13.03
CA TRP A 39 50.62 -4.53 -11.89
C TRP A 39 51.56 -5.75 -11.95
N ARG A 40 51.07 -6.91 -12.40
CA ARG A 40 51.83 -8.18 -12.45
C ARG A 40 52.79 -8.28 -13.64
N TYR A 41 52.46 -7.67 -14.78
CA TYR A 41 53.25 -7.78 -16.02
C TYR A 41 54.13 -6.55 -16.33
N GLY A 42 54.15 -5.54 -15.45
CA GLY A 42 55.08 -4.42 -15.52
C GLY A 42 54.90 -3.54 -16.76
N ALA A 43 53.87 -2.70 -16.77
CA ALA A 43 53.81 -1.59 -17.73
C ALA A 43 54.98 -0.62 -17.47
N PRO A 44 55.56 0.03 -18.50
CA PRO A 44 56.63 1.00 -18.29
C PRO A 44 56.15 2.08 -17.30
N PHE A 45 56.89 2.26 -16.21
CA PHE A 45 56.62 3.15 -15.06
C PHE A 45 55.86 4.46 -15.38
N PRO A 46 56.18 5.23 -16.45
CA PRO A 46 55.45 6.44 -16.81
C PRO A 46 53.96 6.24 -17.19
N THR A 47 53.57 5.08 -17.71
CA THR A 47 52.16 4.80 -18.05
C THR A 47 51.31 4.49 -16.82
N PHE A 48 51.90 3.87 -15.81
CA PHE A 48 51.23 3.57 -14.55
C PHE A 48 50.95 4.83 -13.73
N LEU A 49 51.91 5.78 -13.67
CA LEU A 49 51.70 7.08 -13.05
C LEU A 49 50.60 7.89 -13.74
N LYS A 50 50.52 7.85 -15.07
CA LYS A 50 49.43 8.51 -15.83
C LYS A 50 48.06 7.88 -15.53
N LEU A 51 48.00 6.56 -15.34
CA LEU A 51 46.75 5.87 -14.97
C LEU A 51 46.30 6.25 -13.55
N ILE A 52 47.21 6.27 -12.58
CA ILE A 52 46.91 6.69 -11.21
C ILE A 52 46.51 8.17 -11.18
N GLY A 53 47.24 9.02 -11.91
CA GLY A 53 46.93 10.45 -12.00
C GLY A 53 45.56 10.71 -12.60
N THR A 54 45.18 9.99 -13.66
CA THR A 54 43.84 10.12 -14.26
C THR A 54 42.74 9.56 -13.36
N LEU A 55 42.98 8.45 -12.65
CA LEU A 55 42.05 7.93 -11.63
C LEU A 55 41.85 8.90 -10.46
N LEU A 56 42.93 9.50 -9.96
CA LEU A 56 42.90 10.52 -8.91
C LEU A 56 42.19 11.79 -9.39
N LEU A 57 42.48 12.25 -10.60
CA LEU A 57 41.81 13.41 -11.20
C LEU A 57 40.31 13.13 -11.40
N CYS A 58 39.95 11.92 -11.84
CA CYS A 58 38.57 11.51 -12.02
C CYS A 58 37.85 11.42 -10.68
N LEU A 59 38.49 10.89 -9.63
CA LEU A 59 37.98 10.93 -8.25
C LEU A 59 37.75 12.37 -7.78
N ILE A 60 38.74 13.25 -7.93
CA ILE A 60 38.63 14.67 -7.53
C ILE A 60 37.53 15.39 -8.30
N ALA A 61 37.32 15.08 -9.60
CA ALA A 61 36.27 15.70 -10.41
C ALA A 61 34.86 15.13 -10.13
N ILE A 62 34.76 13.85 -9.75
CA ILE A 62 33.49 13.19 -9.47
C ILE A 62 33.01 13.47 -8.03
N MET A 63 33.94 13.66 -7.08
CA MET A 63 33.62 13.93 -5.67
C MET A 63 32.64 15.11 -5.47
N PRO A 64 32.79 16.28 -6.12
CA PRO A 64 31.86 17.40 -6.00
C PRO A 64 30.46 17.11 -6.53
N LEU A 65 30.33 16.20 -7.50
CA LEU A 65 29.03 15.78 -8.04
C LEU A 65 28.33 14.76 -7.14
N LEU A 66 29.11 13.92 -6.45
CA LEU A 66 28.60 12.90 -5.54
C LEU A 66 28.33 13.43 -4.13
N TYR A 67 29.07 14.46 -3.69
CA TYR A 67 28.93 15.11 -2.40
C TYR A 67 27.50 15.60 -2.10
N PRO A 68 26.79 16.33 -2.98
CA PRO A 68 25.43 16.78 -2.70
C PRO A 68 24.44 15.62 -2.60
N ILE A 69 24.61 14.56 -3.39
CA ILE A 69 23.78 13.34 -3.31
C ILE A 69 24.02 12.62 -1.97
N PHE A 70 25.28 12.55 -1.54
CA PHE A 70 25.67 11.95 -0.28
C PHE A 70 25.14 12.76 0.92
N VAL A 71 25.27 14.09 0.89
CA VAL A 71 24.71 14.98 1.92
C VAL A 71 23.19 14.86 1.95
N ALA A 72 22.51 14.87 0.79
CA ALA A 72 21.06 14.70 0.72
C ALA A 72 20.59 13.33 1.24
N ALA A 73 21.34 12.26 0.97
CA ALA A 73 21.02 10.94 1.50
C ALA A 73 21.21 10.87 3.02
N ILE A 74 22.31 11.43 3.55
CA ILE A 74 22.54 11.50 5.00
C ILE A 74 21.50 12.38 5.69
N THR A 75 21.17 13.55 5.13
CA THR A 75 20.15 14.44 5.71
C THR A 75 18.75 13.83 5.62
N TYR A 76 18.41 13.11 4.55
CA TYR A 76 17.16 12.37 4.46
C TYR A 76 17.09 11.28 5.54
N ILE A 77 18.16 10.51 5.75
CA ILE A 77 18.24 9.46 6.77
C ILE A 77 18.16 10.06 8.19
N THR A 78 18.81 11.19 8.45
CA THR A 78 18.73 11.84 9.78
C THR A 78 17.39 12.53 10.01
N CYS A 79 16.78 13.14 8.99
CA CYS A 79 15.44 13.75 9.08
C CYS A 79 14.34 12.69 9.27
N GLU A 80 14.38 11.55 8.56
CA GLU A 80 13.49 10.42 8.86
C GLU A 80 13.72 9.92 10.29
N GLY A 81 14.98 9.89 10.74
CA GLY A 81 15.32 9.49 12.10
C GLY A 81 14.70 10.39 13.18
N LEU A 82 14.74 11.71 12.96
CA LEU A 82 14.14 12.72 13.83
C LEU A 82 12.60 12.68 13.80
N PHE A 83 12.00 12.48 12.63
CA PHE A 83 10.54 12.41 12.46
C PHE A 83 9.94 11.16 13.14
N LEU A 84 10.60 10.01 13.03
CA LEU A 84 10.18 8.78 13.71
C LEU A 84 10.45 8.81 15.23
N SER A 85 11.49 9.52 15.67
CA SER A 85 11.80 9.74 17.09
C SER A 85 10.72 10.58 17.79
N TRP A 86 10.27 11.66 17.15
CA TRP A 86 9.21 12.52 17.65
C TRP A 86 7.83 11.83 17.70
N TRP A 87 7.59 10.86 16.82
CA TRP A 87 6.32 10.13 16.73
C TRP A 87 6.17 8.98 17.75
N CYS A 88 7.26 8.52 18.39
CA CYS A 88 7.26 7.25 19.12
C CYS A 88 7.65 7.32 20.61
N ASP A 89 7.95 8.49 21.19
CA ASP A 89 8.20 8.68 22.64
C ASP A 89 9.16 7.65 23.28
N GLN A 90 10.21 7.23 22.56
CA GLN A 90 11.20 6.23 23.05
C GLN A 90 12.64 6.61 22.63
N PRO A 91 13.36 7.43 23.42
CA PRO A 91 14.61 8.08 23.01
C PRO A 91 15.87 7.18 22.90
N TRP A 92 15.82 5.89 23.28
CA TRP A 92 17.05 5.08 23.43
C TRP A 92 17.15 3.80 22.57
N ARG A 93 16.26 3.60 21.58
CA ARG A 93 16.32 2.43 20.68
C ARG A 93 16.40 2.80 19.20
N PHE A 94 17.42 3.55 18.81
CA PHE A 94 17.82 3.66 17.40
C PHE A 94 18.86 2.59 17.05
N GLN A 95 18.44 1.51 16.37
CA GLN A 95 19.35 0.57 15.70
C GLN A 95 19.10 0.60 14.18
N PRO A 96 19.61 1.62 13.45
CA PRO A 96 19.40 1.75 12.00
C PRO A 96 19.94 0.55 11.21
N ILE A 97 20.97 -0.13 11.74
CA ILE A 97 21.51 -1.39 11.19
C ILE A 97 20.43 -2.46 11.06
N ASN A 98 19.49 -2.59 12.00
CA ASN A 98 18.50 -3.66 11.95
C ASN A 98 17.42 -3.41 10.89
N ILE A 99 17.02 -2.15 10.70
CA ILE A 99 16.05 -1.76 9.67
C ILE A 99 16.71 -1.89 8.30
N PHE A 100 17.92 -1.37 8.13
CA PHE A 100 18.65 -1.46 6.87
C PHE A 100 18.98 -2.91 6.51
N ARG A 101 19.39 -3.74 7.49
CA ARG A 101 19.60 -5.18 7.30
C ARG A 101 18.30 -5.91 6.93
N ARG A 102 17.16 -5.51 7.51
CA ARG A 102 15.84 -6.07 7.19
C ARG A 102 15.40 -5.69 5.78
N VAL A 103 15.54 -4.43 5.38
CA VAL A 103 15.21 -3.92 4.03
C VAL A 103 16.12 -4.52 2.96
N ILE A 104 17.44 -4.61 3.23
CA ILE A 104 18.37 -5.31 2.35
C ILE A 104 18.04 -6.79 2.28
N SER A 105 17.73 -7.46 3.41
CA SER A 105 17.37 -8.88 3.39
C SER A 105 16.10 -9.14 2.57
N PHE A 106 15.12 -8.22 2.58
CA PHE A 106 13.88 -8.35 1.83
C PHE A 106 14.10 -8.14 0.31
N THR A 107 15.02 -7.26 -0.07
CA THR A 107 15.33 -6.94 -1.47
C THR A 107 16.39 -7.86 -2.09
N THR A 108 17.20 -8.53 -1.27
CA THR A 108 18.31 -9.40 -1.71
C THR A 108 18.07 -10.88 -1.44
N GLN A 109 16.99 -11.27 -0.78
CA GLN A 109 16.57 -12.67 -0.74
C GLN A 109 16.19 -13.09 -2.17
N PRO A 110 16.95 -14.01 -2.80
CA PRO A 110 16.42 -14.66 -3.98
C PRO A 110 15.15 -15.37 -3.53
N CYS A 111 14.02 -15.07 -4.20
CA CYS A 111 12.84 -15.90 -4.04
C CYS A 111 13.27 -17.34 -4.31
N ASN A 112 13.09 -18.22 -3.34
CA ASN A 112 13.45 -19.62 -3.50
C ASN A 112 12.65 -20.13 -4.71
N PRO A 113 13.28 -20.65 -5.78
CA PRO A 113 12.55 -21.06 -6.98
C PRO A 113 11.51 -22.16 -6.68
N VAL A 114 11.64 -22.85 -5.54
CA VAL A 114 10.68 -23.83 -5.01
C VAL A 114 9.39 -23.17 -4.50
N ASP A 115 9.45 -21.95 -3.95
CA ASP A 115 8.26 -21.25 -3.43
C ASP A 115 7.37 -20.70 -4.55
N MET A 116 7.92 -20.52 -5.76
CA MET A 116 7.19 -20.02 -6.93
C MET A 116 6.17 -21.03 -7.48
N TRP A 117 6.32 -22.31 -7.15
CA TRP A 117 5.43 -23.41 -7.57
C TRP A 117 4.60 -23.99 -6.42
N LYS A 118 4.59 -23.32 -5.26
CA LYS A 118 3.78 -23.77 -4.13
C LYS A 118 2.31 -23.58 -4.48
N LYS A 119 1.54 -24.68 -4.48
CA LYS A 119 0.10 -24.66 -4.76
C LYS A 119 -0.57 -23.76 -3.71
N PHE A 120 -1.12 -22.62 -4.15
CA PHE A 120 -1.82 -21.71 -3.25
C PHE A 120 -3.09 -22.38 -2.74
N GLU A 121 -3.29 -22.34 -1.42
CA GLU A 121 -4.56 -22.74 -0.82
C GLU A 121 -5.63 -21.76 -1.31
N THR A 122 -6.56 -22.26 -2.11
CA THR A 122 -7.67 -21.45 -2.63
C THR A 122 -8.75 -21.42 -1.56
N VAL A 123 -8.92 -20.26 -0.92
CA VAL A 123 -9.97 -20.04 0.07
C VAL A 123 -11.15 -19.37 -0.63
N ASN A 124 -12.36 -19.93 -0.48
CA ASN A 124 -13.57 -19.40 -1.11
C ASN A 124 -14.03 -18.07 -0.51
N GLU A 125 -13.75 -17.84 0.77
CA GLU A 125 -14.15 -16.65 1.53
C GLU A 125 -13.00 -16.18 2.42
N TYR A 126 -12.59 -14.93 2.25
CA TYR A 126 -11.49 -14.35 3.00
C TYR A 126 -11.83 -12.93 3.45
N THR A 127 -11.53 -12.57 4.70
CA THR A 127 -11.72 -11.21 5.20
C THR A 127 -10.45 -10.41 4.97
N TYR A 128 -10.50 -9.49 4.01
CA TYR A 128 -9.40 -8.59 3.69
C TYR A 128 -9.74 -7.16 4.13
N LEU A 129 -8.91 -6.55 4.99
CA LEU A 129 -9.11 -5.20 5.53
C LEU A 129 -10.53 -4.96 6.09
N GLY A 130 -11.12 -6.01 6.66
CA GLY A 130 -12.47 -5.94 7.21
C GLY A 130 -13.58 -5.95 6.19
N GLN A 131 -13.35 -6.34 4.93
CA GLN A 131 -14.33 -6.67 3.90
C GLN A 131 -14.24 -8.14 3.52
N ILE A 132 -15.38 -8.82 3.39
CA ILE A 132 -15.41 -10.20 2.91
C ILE A 132 -15.22 -10.21 1.39
N VAL A 133 -14.18 -10.90 0.94
CA VAL A 133 -13.87 -11.13 -0.47
C VAL A 133 -14.21 -12.59 -0.79
N GLN A 134 -15.05 -12.77 -1.80
CA GLN A 134 -15.46 -14.08 -2.29
C GLN A 134 -15.04 -14.28 -3.74
N LEU A 135 -14.82 -15.53 -4.14
CA LEU A 135 -14.45 -15.87 -5.52
C LEU A 135 -15.67 -16.11 -6.43
N ASP A 136 -16.84 -16.37 -5.85
CA ASP A 136 -18.08 -16.75 -6.55
C ASP A 136 -18.80 -15.56 -7.24
N ARG A 137 -19.81 -15.86 -8.07
CA ARG A 137 -20.63 -14.89 -8.85
C ARG A 137 -21.45 -13.95 -7.97
N ASN A 138 -21.93 -14.40 -6.80
CA ASN A 138 -22.68 -13.56 -5.84
C ASN A 138 -21.77 -12.84 -4.82
N ARG A 139 -20.67 -12.28 -5.33
CA ARG A 139 -19.50 -11.83 -4.56
C ARG A 139 -19.77 -10.92 -3.36
N PHE A 140 -20.84 -10.14 -3.39
CA PHE A 140 -21.11 -9.07 -2.42
C PHE A 140 -22.38 -9.25 -1.58
N GLU A 141 -23.18 -10.31 -1.80
CA GLU A 141 -24.41 -10.52 -1.02
C GLU A 141 -24.12 -10.66 0.48
N LYS A 142 -23.22 -11.58 0.82
CA LYS A 142 -22.81 -11.83 2.20
C LYS A 142 -22.16 -10.62 2.85
N GLU A 143 -21.36 -9.87 2.09
CA GLU A 143 -20.73 -8.65 2.61
C GLU A 143 -21.78 -7.58 2.91
N ILE A 144 -22.76 -7.38 2.02
CA ILE A 144 -23.85 -6.41 2.24
C ILE A 144 -24.71 -6.82 3.44
N ASP A 145 -25.01 -8.12 3.59
CA ASP A 145 -25.75 -8.62 4.75
C ASP A 145 -25.00 -8.37 6.05
N ARG A 146 -23.69 -8.61 6.06
CA ARG A 146 -22.84 -8.29 7.20
C ARG A 146 -22.84 -6.79 7.50
N ARG A 147 -22.80 -5.93 6.48
CA ARG A 147 -22.86 -4.46 6.65
C ARG A 147 -24.20 -3.98 7.19
N ILE A 148 -25.30 -4.58 6.75
CA ILE A 148 -26.63 -4.32 7.29
C ILE A 148 -26.68 -4.73 8.77
N GLN A 149 -26.15 -5.90 9.13
CA GLN A 149 -26.06 -6.34 10.53
C GLN A 149 -25.20 -5.41 11.39
N LEU A 150 -24.04 -5.00 10.89
CA LEU A 150 -23.18 -4.02 11.57
C LEU A 150 -23.86 -2.66 11.71
N GLY A 151 -24.59 -2.21 10.68
CA GLY A 151 -25.41 -1.01 10.72
C GLY A 151 -26.51 -1.08 11.78
N TRP A 152 -27.21 -2.21 11.88
CA TRP A 152 -28.16 -2.46 12.97
C TRP A 152 -27.49 -2.49 14.35
N GLY A 153 -26.28 -3.04 14.44
CA GLY A 153 -25.47 -2.99 15.67
C GLY A 153 -25.13 -1.56 16.07
N ALA A 154 -24.70 -0.72 15.13
CA ALA A 154 -24.43 0.70 15.36
C ALA A 154 -25.70 1.47 15.76
N PHE A 155 -26.81 1.23 15.07
CA PHE A 155 -28.12 1.79 15.41
C PHE A 155 -28.58 1.36 16.81
N GLY A 156 -28.37 0.09 17.16
CA GLY A 156 -28.71 -0.48 18.48
C GLY A 156 -27.93 0.17 19.63
N LYS A 157 -26.65 0.52 19.41
CA LYS A 157 -25.86 1.30 20.39
C LYS A 157 -26.48 2.69 20.66
N LEU A 158 -27.19 3.25 19.67
CA LEU A 158 -27.88 4.54 19.74
C LEU A 158 -29.36 4.40 20.17
N ARG A 159 -29.77 3.25 20.71
CA ARG A 159 -31.17 2.98 21.14
C ARG A 159 -31.71 3.98 22.17
N ARG A 160 -30.86 4.67 22.94
CA ARG A 160 -31.30 5.73 23.86
C ARG A 160 -31.51 7.08 23.15
N VAL A 161 -30.79 7.34 22.06
CA VAL A 161 -30.79 8.62 21.35
C VAL A 161 -32.01 8.74 20.43
N PHE A 162 -32.31 7.71 19.63
CA PHE A 162 -33.40 7.80 18.66
C PHE A 162 -34.81 7.95 19.26
N PRO A 163 -35.16 7.28 20.37
CA PRO A 163 -36.46 7.47 21.04
C PRO A 163 -36.53 8.72 21.92
N SER A 164 -35.39 9.36 22.24
CA SER A 164 -35.36 10.53 23.13
C SER A 164 -36.09 11.73 22.50
N PRO A 165 -36.53 12.72 23.30
CA PRO A 165 -37.21 13.93 22.81
C PRO A 165 -36.25 14.94 22.15
N ILE A 166 -35.18 14.47 21.52
CA ILE A 166 -34.24 15.29 20.75
C ILE A 166 -34.89 15.73 19.43
N PRO A 167 -34.63 16.97 18.95
CA PRO A 167 -35.11 17.43 17.66
C PRO A 167 -34.68 16.51 16.51
N GLN A 168 -35.60 16.26 15.58
CA GLN A 168 -35.40 15.30 14.49
C GLN A 168 -34.15 15.60 13.65
N CYS A 169 -33.83 16.88 13.43
CA CYS A 169 -32.64 17.28 12.68
C CYS A 169 -31.33 16.74 13.29
N LEU A 170 -31.23 16.65 14.62
CA LEU A 170 -30.05 16.12 15.29
C LEU A 170 -30.02 14.59 15.20
N LYS A 171 -31.17 13.91 15.32
CA LYS A 171 -31.28 12.46 15.09
C LYS A 171 -30.82 12.09 13.67
N THR A 172 -31.22 12.89 12.69
CA THR A 172 -30.81 12.75 11.28
C THR A 172 -29.29 12.88 11.14
N LYS A 173 -28.68 13.92 11.73
CA LYS A 173 -27.23 14.09 11.71
C LYS A 173 -26.50 12.91 12.35
N VAL A 174 -26.99 12.42 13.49
CA VAL A 174 -26.41 11.25 14.17
C VAL A 174 -26.51 10.00 13.29
N PHE A 175 -27.66 9.78 12.64
CA PHE A 175 -27.82 8.66 11.72
C PHE A 175 -26.84 8.72 10.54
N ASP A 176 -26.77 9.88 9.88
CA ASP A 176 -25.92 10.11 8.71
C ASP A 176 -24.42 10.00 9.04
N GLN A 177 -24.00 10.32 10.26
CA GLN A 177 -22.60 10.29 10.68
C GLN A 177 -22.18 8.96 11.33
N CYS A 178 -23.09 8.25 12.00
CA CYS A 178 -22.72 7.05 12.78
C CYS A 178 -23.20 5.74 12.17
N VAL A 179 -24.38 5.72 11.55
CA VAL A 179 -24.99 4.48 11.06
C VAL A 179 -24.75 4.32 9.57
N LEU A 180 -24.97 5.39 8.81
CA LEU A 180 -24.85 5.37 7.36
C LEU A 180 -23.43 4.99 6.88
N PRO A 181 -22.32 5.52 7.46
CA PRO A 181 -20.97 5.15 7.03
C PRO A 181 -20.62 3.69 7.32
N VAL A 182 -21.20 3.10 8.38
CA VAL A 182 -21.02 1.67 8.71
C VAL A 182 -21.66 0.79 7.65
N MET A 183 -22.84 1.19 7.16
CA MET A 183 -23.55 0.47 6.11
C MET A 183 -22.90 0.63 4.73
N THR A 184 -22.27 1.77 4.45
CA THR A 184 -21.65 2.07 3.14
C THR A 184 -20.14 1.84 3.08
N TYR A 185 -19.52 1.38 4.17
CA TYR A 185 -18.09 1.10 4.16
C TYR A 185 -17.75 0.03 3.12
N GLY A 186 -16.81 0.34 2.22
CA GLY A 186 -16.40 -0.54 1.13
C GLY A 186 -17.29 -0.47 -0.11
N ALA A 187 -18.30 0.41 -0.15
CA ALA A 187 -19.22 0.58 -1.28
C ALA A 187 -18.53 0.93 -2.60
N GLU A 188 -17.37 1.59 -2.54
CA GLU A 188 -16.51 1.92 -3.68
C GLU A 188 -16.10 0.66 -4.47
N THR A 189 -15.88 -0.46 -3.76
CA THR A 189 -15.40 -1.73 -4.34
C THR A 189 -16.53 -2.69 -4.70
N TRP A 190 -17.78 -2.41 -4.32
CA TRP A 190 -18.88 -3.34 -4.51
C TRP A 190 -19.42 -3.31 -5.94
N THR A 191 -19.68 -4.49 -6.50
CA THR A 191 -20.49 -4.60 -7.73
C THR A 191 -21.97 -4.63 -7.35
N LEU A 192 -22.60 -3.45 -7.35
CA LEU A 192 -23.99 -3.29 -6.95
C LEU A 192 -24.96 -3.70 -8.06
N THR A 193 -25.80 -4.68 -7.76
CA THR A 193 -26.98 -5.03 -8.56
C THR A 193 -28.22 -4.35 -7.97
N ALA A 194 -29.26 -4.13 -8.78
CA ALA A 194 -30.54 -3.56 -8.32
C ALA A 194 -31.10 -4.26 -7.06
N ARG A 195 -30.98 -5.60 -6.98
CA ARG A 195 -31.37 -6.39 -5.80
C ARG A 195 -30.60 -6.02 -4.52
N LEU A 196 -29.30 -5.79 -4.64
CA LEU A 196 -28.44 -5.43 -3.51
C LEU A 196 -28.74 -4.01 -3.01
N ILE A 197 -28.93 -3.07 -3.93
CA ILE A 197 -29.34 -1.70 -3.64
C ILE A 197 -30.69 -1.71 -2.91
N HIS A 198 -31.65 -2.49 -3.41
CA HIS A 198 -32.95 -2.63 -2.76
C HIS A 198 -32.83 -3.17 -1.33
N LYS A 199 -31.93 -4.14 -1.08
CA LYS A 199 -31.69 -4.69 0.26
C LYS A 199 -31.19 -3.62 1.24
N LEU A 200 -30.26 -2.78 0.80
CA LEU A 200 -29.77 -1.63 1.59
C LEU A 200 -30.88 -0.61 1.86
N GLN A 201 -31.70 -0.29 0.86
CA GLN A 201 -32.86 0.61 1.02
C GLN A 201 -33.85 0.07 2.04
N VAL A 202 -34.21 -1.22 1.97
CA VAL A 202 -35.13 -1.86 2.93
C VAL A 202 -34.58 -1.77 4.35
N ALA A 203 -33.30 -2.04 4.55
CA ALA A 203 -32.65 -1.91 5.84
C ALA A 203 -32.71 -0.46 6.38
N GLN A 204 -32.36 0.53 5.55
CA GLN A 204 -32.46 1.94 5.93
C GLN A 204 -33.90 2.34 6.30
N ARG A 205 -34.89 1.94 5.50
CA ARG A 205 -36.31 2.26 5.74
C ARG A 205 -36.84 1.60 7.01
N ALA A 206 -36.33 0.45 7.39
CA ALA A 206 -36.66 -0.20 8.66
C ALA A 206 -36.05 0.56 9.86
N MET A 207 -34.80 1.01 9.75
CA MET A 207 -34.16 1.84 10.80
C MET A 207 -34.83 3.21 10.94
N GLU A 208 -35.23 3.86 9.84
CA GLU A 208 -35.96 5.13 9.86
C GLU A 208 -37.31 5.02 10.58
N ARG A 209 -38.05 3.91 10.36
CA ARG A 209 -39.29 3.61 11.09
C ARG A 209 -39.03 3.45 12.58
N ALA A 210 -38.03 2.65 12.94
CA ALA A 210 -37.65 2.44 14.32
C ALA A 210 -37.24 3.75 15.02
N MET A 211 -36.55 4.63 14.31
CA MET A 211 -36.16 5.95 14.81
C MET A 211 -37.36 6.84 15.13
N LEU A 212 -38.42 6.76 14.33
CA LEU A 212 -39.67 7.49 14.56
C LEU A 212 -40.66 6.76 15.49
N GLY A 213 -40.34 5.54 15.92
CA GLY A 213 -41.26 4.70 16.71
C GLY A 213 -42.50 4.24 15.93
N ILE A 214 -42.45 4.23 14.60
CA ILE A 214 -43.58 3.87 13.73
C ILE A 214 -43.58 2.36 13.49
N SER A 215 -44.74 1.74 13.71
CA SER A 215 -44.98 0.33 13.40
C SER A 215 -45.43 0.15 11.95
N LEU A 216 -45.21 -1.04 11.40
CA LEU A 216 -45.78 -1.41 10.09
C LEU A 216 -47.32 -1.42 10.10
N ARG A 217 -47.93 -1.60 11.28
CA ARG A 217 -49.40 -1.56 11.46
C ARG A 217 -50.00 -0.19 11.21
N ASP A 218 -49.21 0.87 11.36
CA ASP A 218 -49.66 2.25 11.16
C ASP A 218 -49.89 2.57 9.68
N LYS A 219 -49.44 1.69 8.77
CA LYS A 219 -49.59 1.79 7.30
C LYS A 219 -49.14 3.15 6.73
N ILE A 220 -48.18 3.80 7.39
CA ILE A 220 -47.60 5.07 6.95
C ILE A 220 -46.73 4.83 5.72
N ARG A 221 -46.95 5.63 4.68
CA ARG A 221 -46.19 5.54 3.42
C ARG A 221 -44.73 5.93 3.61
N ASN A 222 -43.84 5.34 2.81
CA ASN A 222 -42.39 5.57 2.89
C ASN A 222 -42.02 7.03 2.62
N GLU A 223 -42.75 7.72 1.74
CA GLU A 223 -42.47 9.11 1.37
C GLU A 223 -42.68 10.04 2.56
N VAL A 224 -43.72 9.78 3.37
CA VAL A 224 -44.01 10.55 4.59
C VAL A 224 -42.91 10.36 5.63
N ILE A 225 -42.44 9.12 5.82
CA ILE A 225 -41.32 8.82 6.71
C ILE A 225 -40.08 9.60 6.26
N ARG A 226 -39.80 9.63 4.96
CA ARG A 226 -38.65 10.35 4.40
C ARG A 226 -38.74 11.85 4.54
N GLN A 227 -39.92 12.43 4.36
CA GLN A 227 -40.13 13.86 4.58
C GLN A 227 -39.90 14.25 6.04
N ARG A 228 -40.22 13.36 6.99
CA ARG A 228 -39.97 13.58 8.43
C ARG A 228 -38.50 13.39 8.81
N THR A 229 -37.88 12.29 8.37
CA THR A 229 -36.50 11.96 8.77
C THR A 229 -35.47 12.79 8.03
N LYS A 230 -35.67 13.12 6.75
CA LYS A 230 -34.73 13.85 5.89
C LYS A 230 -33.29 13.30 5.92
N VAL A 231 -33.16 12.01 6.17
CA VAL A 231 -31.88 11.27 6.21
C VAL A 231 -31.30 11.20 4.79
N THR A 232 -29.98 11.17 4.67
CA THR A 232 -29.34 11.02 3.35
C THR A 232 -29.73 9.68 2.72
N ASP A 233 -30.11 9.66 1.44
CA ASP A 233 -30.47 8.39 0.79
C ASP A 233 -29.23 7.53 0.58
N ILE A 234 -29.29 6.27 1.02
CA ILE A 234 -28.16 5.35 0.86
C ILE A 234 -27.82 5.13 -0.61
N THR A 235 -28.81 5.15 -1.51
CA THR A 235 -28.54 4.96 -2.94
C THR A 235 -27.78 6.13 -3.54
N PHE A 236 -28.13 7.35 -3.10
CA PHE A 236 -27.43 8.55 -3.50
C PHE A 236 -26.00 8.55 -2.96
N LEU A 237 -25.82 8.26 -1.67
CA LEU A 237 -24.49 8.21 -1.05
C LEU A 237 -23.59 7.16 -1.73
N VAL A 238 -24.12 5.96 -1.95
CA VAL A 238 -23.38 4.88 -2.61
C VAL A 238 -23.06 5.22 -4.07
N SER A 239 -23.93 5.98 -4.76
CA SER A 239 -23.64 6.46 -6.12
C SER A 239 -22.50 7.48 -6.15
N ILE A 240 -22.38 8.32 -5.12
CA ILE A 240 -21.27 9.27 -4.97
C ILE A 240 -19.97 8.52 -4.68
N LEU A 241 -19.98 7.55 -3.76
CA LEU A 241 -18.78 6.81 -3.37
C LEU A 241 -18.19 5.97 -4.51
N LYS A 242 -18.94 5.70 -5.57
CA LYS A 242 -18.45 4.91 -6.70
C LYS A 242 -17.57 5.67 -7.68
N TRP A 243 -17.58 7.01 -7.66
CA TRP A 243 -16.98 7.83 -8.72
C TRP A 243 -16.29 9.07 -8.16
#